data_AF-A0A3C0X2X0-F1
#
_entry.id   AF-A0A3C0X2X0-F1
#
_cell.length_a   1.000
_cell.length_b   1.000
_cell.length_c   1.000
_cell.angle_alpha   90.00
_cell.angle_beta   90.00
_cell.angle_gamma   90.00
#
_symmetry.space_group_name_H-M   'P 1'
#
loop_
_entity.id
_entity.type
_entity.pdbx_description
1 polymer ?
#
loop_
_entity_poly.entity_id
_entity_poly.type
_entity_poly.pdbx_seq_one_letter_code
_entity_poly.pdbx_strand_id
1 'polypeptide(L)'
;AKISVVIDEYIEEYRLDAVALRCWNEMETYLRVCPCVLVSELNDRGITCSCEIDMCSAVTMRALSLAAEGPAACLDWNNNYGTDPDKVILFHCGSTAQSLMAARGTVTSHKMFDKTDKGSGWGTNEGRIAAFPMTYSNCKTEDGKITVYFSEGEFTGDDIEKDYFGCAGVAHISGLQDKLIRLARGGFKHHTTVANGQLKAVLEEALGTYLGYDVISIEG
;
A
#
# COMPACT_ATOMS: atom_id res chain seq x y z
N ALA A 1 -3.64 20.88 -1.74
CA ALA A 1 -4.55 21.87 -1.11
C ALA A 1 -5.96 21.78 -1.69
N LYS A 2 -6.27 22.35 -2.87
CA LYS A 2 -7.65 22.34 -3.42
C LYS A 2 -8.27 20.94 -3.55
N ILE A 3 -7.52 19.98 -4.07
CA ILE A 3 -7.97 18.58 -4.18
C ILE A 3 -8.26 17.98 -2.79
N SER A 4 -7.44 18.31 -1.79
CA SER A 4 -7.61 17.83 -0.42
C SER A 4 -8.93 18.29 0.18
N VAL A 5 -9.29 19.57 -0.03
CA VAL A 5 -10.54 20.14 0.49
C VAL A 5 -11.74 19.40 -0.09
N VAL A 6 -11.74 19.14 -1.41
CA VAL A 6 -12.81 18.39 -2.05
C VAL A 6 -12.86 16.94 -1.57
N ILE A 7 -11.71 16.28 -1.38
CA ILE A 7 -11.68 14.92 -0.82
C ILE A 7 -12.26 14.91 0.60
N ASP A 8 -11.89 15.87 1.44
CA ASP A 8 -12.40 16.00 2.81
C ASP A 8 -13.92 16.25 2.82
N GLU A 9 -14.44 17.10 1.92
CA GLU A 9 -15.89 17.33 1.74
C GLU A 9 -16.63 16.02 1.39
N TYR A 10 -16.08 15.21 0.47
CA TYR A 10 -16.66 13.92 0.10
C TYR A 10 -16.63 12.90 1.25
N ILE A 11 -15.52 12.86 2.00
CA ILE A 11 -15.40 11.99 3.18
C ILE A 11 -16.47 12.35 4.21
N GLU A 12 -16.67 13.64 4.47
CA GLU A 12 -17.68 14.12 5.42
C GLU A 12 -19.11 13.87 4.92
N GLU A 13 -19.44 14.28 3.69
CA GLU A 13 -20.78 14.18 3.11
C GLU A 13 -21.27 12.72 3.06
N TYR A 14 -20.40 11.83 2.57
CA TYR A 14 -20.74 10.40 2.39
C TYR A 14 -20.36 9.54 3.60
N ARG A 15 -19.76 10.10 4.65
CA ARG A 15 -19.31 9.40 5.86
C ARG A 15 -18.41 8.21 5.52
N LEU A 16 -17.37 8.46 4.74
CA LEU A 16 -16.48 7.41 4.22
C LEU A 16 -15.47 6.97 5.27
N ASP A 17 -15.40 5.66 5.52
CA ASP A 17 -14.36 5.04 6.35
C ASP A 17 -13.06 4.77 5.58
N ALA A 18 -13.14 4.58 4.28
CA ALA A 18 -12.00 4.37 3.42
C ALA A 18 -12.28 4.92 2.02
N VAL A 19 -11.21 5.30 1.31
CA VAL A 19 -11.26 5.85 -0.03
C VAL A 19 -10.36 5.02 -0.94
N ALA A 20 -10.80 4.77 -2.17
CA ALA A 20 -9.92 4.32 -3.23
C ALA A 20 -9.91 5.39 -4.32
N LEU A 21 -8.76 6.04 -4.51
CA LEU A 21 -8.66 7.21 -5.35
C LEU A 21 -8.17 6.85 -6.75
N ARG A 22 -8.90 7.30 -7.78
CA ARG A 22 -8.38 7.29 -9.15
C ARG A 22 -7.30 8.36 -9.28
N CYS A 23 -6.04 7.97 -9.10
CA CYS A 23 -4.92 8.91 -9.09
C CYS A 23 -4.45 9.35 -10.50
N TRP A 24 -4.84 8.62 -11.56
CA TRP A 24 -4.57 8.92 -12.96
C TRP A 24 -5.69 8.32 -13.85
N ASN A 25 -6.00 8.88 -15.04
CA ASN A 25 -5.23 9.88 -15.81
C ASN A 25 -5.71 11.32 -15.57
N GLU A 26 -6.91 11.52 -15.06
CA GLU A 26 -7.57 12.83 -15.10
C GLU A 26 -6.81 13.88 -14.27
N MET A 27 -6.21 13.49 -13.13
CA MET A 27 -5.43 14.41 -12.30
C MET A 27 -4.14 14.86 -12.98
N GLU A 28 -3.41 13.95 -13.62
CA GLU A 28 -2.14 14.30 -14.27
C GLU A 28 -2.38 15.05 -15.59
N THR A 29 -3.32 14.57 -16.41
CA THR A 29 -3.62 15.18 -17.72
C THR A 29 -4.24 16.57 -17.58
N TYR A 30 -5.24 16.75 -16.70
CA TYR A 30 -6.00 18.01 -16.62
C TYR A 30 -5.55 18.93 -15.50
N LEU A 31 -5.18 18.38 -14.34
CA LEU A 31 -4.79 19.16 -13.16
C LEU A 31 -3.27 19.30 -13.01
N ARG A 32 -2.48 18.60 -13.83
CA ARG A 32 -1.00 18.62 -13.82
C ARG A 32 -0.39 18.20 -12.47
N VAL A 33 -1.08 17.33 -11.73
CA VAL A 33 -0.65 16.85 -10.42
C VAL A 33 -0.90 15.35 -10.25
N CYS A 34 -0.16 14.74 -9.32
CA CYS A 34 -0.51 13.44 -8.77
C CYS A 34 -0.84 13.56 -7.27
N PRO A 35 -1.81 12.79 -6.74
CA PRO A 35 -2.28 12.96 -5.38
C PRO A 35 -1.42 12.21 -4.34
N CYS A 36 -0.25 11.68 -4.67
CA CYS A 36 0.50 10.75 -3.81
C CYS A 36 0.76 11.31 -2.40
N VAL A 37 1.24 12.56 -2.29
CA VAL A 37 1.42 13.23 -0.99
C VAL A 37 0.09 13.43 -0.24
N LEU A 38 -1.03 13.62 -0.94
CA LEU A 38 -2.35 13.69 -0.29
C LEU A 38 -2.81 12.34 0.22
N VAL A 39 -2.58 11.27 -0.55
CA VAL A 39 -2.86 9.89 -0.11
C VAL A 39 -1.98 9.53 1.10
N SER A 40 -0.71 9.91 1.07
CA SER A 40 0.21 9.77 2.21
C SER A 40 -0.32 10.49 3.45
N GLU A 41 -0.74 11.75 3.32
CA GLU A 41 -1.32 12.54 4.42
C GLU A 41 -2.61 11.93 4.97
N LEU A 42 -3.55 11.51 4.10
CA LEU A 42 -4.80 10.89 4.53
C LEU A 42 -4.55 9.64 5.37
N ASN A 43 -3.65 8.77 4.91
CA ASN A 43 -3.28 7.56 5.64
C ASN A 43 -2.62 7.91 6.99
N ASP A 44 -1.76 8.93 7.03
CA ASP A 44 -1.12 9.40 8.27
C ASP A 44 -2.12 10.01 9.27
N ARG A 45 -3.16 10.68 8.75
CA ARG A 45 -4.28 11.26 9.52
C ARG A 45 -5.29 10.21 10.00
N GLY A 46 -5.14 8.94 9.61
CA GLY A 46 -6.04 7.85 10.00
C GLY A 46 -7.25 7.66 9.09
N ILE A 47 -7.27 8.28 7.90
CA ILE A 47 -8.28 8.05 6.87
C ILE A 47 -7.66 7.16 5.80
N THR A 48 -8.03 5.88 5.79
CA THR A 48 -7.49 4.92 4.82
C THR A 48 -7.78 5.35 3.38
N CYS A 49 -6.73 5.51 2.57
CA CYS A 49 -6.83 5.86 1.17
C CYS A 49 -5.87 5.00 0.32
N SER A 50 -6.42 4.17 -0.57
CA SER A 50 -5.63 3.43 -1.58
C SER A 50 -5.54 4.24 -2.89
N CYS A 51 -4.45 4.04 -3.66
CA CYS A 51 -4.35 4.60 -5.02
C CYS A 51 -5.08 3.68 -6.03
N GLU A 52 -5.12 4.13 -7.27
CA GLU A 52 -5.48 3.35 -8.46
C GLU A 52 -6.88 2.70 -8.41
N ILE A 53 -7.80 3.28 -7.64
CA ILE A 53 -9.15 2.74 -7.44
C ILE A 53 -9.11 1.30 -6.85
N ASP A 54 -8.03 0.93 -6.18
CA ASP A 54 -7.91 -0.42 -5.65
C ASP A 54 -8.70 -0.59 -4.35
N MET A 55 -9.99 -0.91 -4.51
CA MET A 55 -10.92 -1.16 -3.40
C MET A 55 -10.47 -2.33 -2.52
N CYS A 56 -9.84 -3.36 -3.07
CA CYS A 56 -9.39 -4.52 -2.28
C CYS A 56 -8.27 -4.11 -1.31
N SER A 57 -7.34 -3.28 -1.80
CA SER A 57 -6.30 -2.68 -0.98
C SER A 57 -6.87 -1.69 0.04
N ALA A 58 -7.88 -0.88 -0.30
CA ALA A 58 -8.54 0.00 0.68
C ALA A 58 -9.17 -0.79 1.85
N VAL A 59 -9.85 -1.91 1.55
CA VAL A 59 -10.46 -2.78 2.57
C VAL A 59 -9.41 -3.40 3.49
N THR A 60 -8.34 -3.96 2.92
CA THR A 60 -7.28 -4.61 3.71
C THR A 60 -6.40 -3.61 4.46
N MET A 61 -6.11 -2.45 3.89
CA MET A 61 -5.48 -1.32 4.60
C MET A 61 -6.31 -0.86 5.79
N ARG A 62 -7.65 -0.78 5.67
CA ARG A 62 -8.50 -0.36 6.79
C ARG A 62 -8.50 -1.38 7.91
N ALA A 63 -8.57 -2.68 7.57
CA ALA A 63 -8.47 -3.75 8.57
C ALA A 63 -7.11 -3.72 9.30
N LEU A 64 -6.02 -3.61 8.54
CA LEU A 64 -4.65 -3.48 9.08
C LEU A 64 -4.51 -2.24 9.97
N SER A 65 -5.02 -1.09 9.52
CA SER A 65 -4.94 0.18 10.25
C SER A 65 -5.68 0.12 11.58
N LEU A 66 -6.87 -0.47 11.60
CA LEU A 66 -7.64 -0.67 12.83
C LEU A 66 -6.93 -1.62 13.80
N ALA A 67 -6.34 -2.72 13.31
CA ALA A 67 -5.60 -3.67 14.14
C ALA A 67 -4.28 -3.11 14.67
N ALA A 68 -3.61 -2.27 13.88
CA ALA A 68 -2.35 -1.64 14.25
C ALA A 68 -2.51 -0.41 15.16
N GLU A 69 -3.73 0.14 15.27
CA GLU A 69 -3.98 1.48 15.81
C GLU A 69 -3.06 2.54 15.17
N GLY A 70 -2.83 2.40 13.87
CA GLY A 70 -1.86 3.18 13.10
C GLY A 70 -2.10 3.09 11.60
N PRO A 71 -1.27 3.73 10.76
CA PRO A 71 -1.47 3.73 9.32
C PRO A 71 -1.10 2.39 8.68
N ALA A 72 -1.71 2.15 7.51
CA ALA A 72 -1.32 1.10 6.58
C ALA A 72 -0.86 1.73 5.26
N ALA A 73 -0.18 0.95 4.42
CA ALA A 73 0.23 1.36 3.08
C ALA A 73 -0.15 0.31 2.04
N CYS A 74 -0.49 0.76 0.84
CA CYS A 74 -0.58 -0.08 -0.36
C CYS A 74 0.74 0.00 -1.12
N LEU A 75 1.34 -1.14 -1.44
CA LEU A 75 2.64 -1.29 -2.08
C LEU A 75 2.58 -2.37 -3.17
N ASP A 76 3.55 -2.34 -4.07
CA ASP A 76 3.70 -3.27 -5.18
C ASP A 76 4.73 -4.34 -4.84
N TRP A 77 4.45 -5.60 -5.19
CA TRP A 77 5.48 -6.62 -5.33
C TRP A 77 6.42 -6.26 -6.49
N ASN A 78 7.54 -5.60 -6.20
CA ASN A 78 8.33 -4.96 -7.25
C ASN A 78 9.56 -5.77 -7.71
N ASN A 79 10.64 -5.80 -6.93
CA ASN A 79 11.90 -6.44 -7.32
C ASN A 79 12.46 -7.32 -6.20
N ASN A 80 13.01 -8.48 -6.52
CA ASN A 80 13.86 -9.22 -5.56
C ASN A 80 15.05 -8.34 -5.13
N TYR A 81 15.52 -8.51 -3.90
CA TYR A 81 16.61 -7.70 -3.35
C TYR A 81 17.91 -8.51 -3.23
N GLY A 82 18.94 -8.09 -3.98
CA GLY A 82 20.23 -8.76 -3.97
C GLY A 82 20.12 -10.21 -4.48
N THR A 83 20.76 -11.14 -3.75
CA THR A 83 20.74 -12.58 -4.06
C THR A 83 19.90 -13.40 -3.08
N ASP A 84 19.24 -12.74 -2.13
CA ASP A 84 18.45 -13.41 -1.10
C ASP A 84 17.05 -13.73 -1.65
N PRO A 85 16.67 -15.02 -1.75
CA PRO A 85 15.36 -15.39 -2.29
C PRO A 85 14.19 -14.95 -1.40
N ASP A 86 14.44 -14.60 -0.14
CA ASP A 86 13.40 -14.19 0.82
C ASP A 86 13.34 -12.66 1.01
N LYS A 87 14.11 -11.89 0.23
CA LYS A 87 14.05 -10.42 0.24
C LYS A 87 13.48 -9.82 -1.02
N VAL A 88 12.62 -8.81 -0.85
CA VAL A 88 11.94 -8.08 -1.91
C VAL A 88 11.86 -6.59 -1.59
N ILE A 89 11.95 -5.76 -2.62
CA ILE A 89 11.61 -4.35 -2.53
C ILE A 89 10.10 -4.22 -2.71
N LEU A 90 9.43 -3.70 -1.70
CA LEU A 90 8.06 -3.21 -1.80
C LEU A 90 8.09 -1.71 -2.07
N PHE A 91 7.22 -1.25 -2.97
CA PHE A 91 7.30 0.10 -3.52
C PHE A 91 5.91 0.66 -3.84
N HIS A 92 5.74 1.98 -3.74
CA HIS A 92 4.66 2.68 -4.44
C HIS A 92 5.11 4.11 -4.79
N CYS A 93 4.43 4.76 -5.75
CA CYS A 93 4.76 6.10 -6.27
C CYS A 93 4.81 7.26 -5.25
N GLY A 94 4.41 7.05 -3.99
CA GLY A 94 4.54 8.04 -2.92
C GLY A 94 3.37 8.14 -1.94
N SER A 95 2.46 7.16 -1.94
CA SER A 95 1.24 7.11 -1.12
C SER A 95 1.47 6.62 0.32
N THR A 96 2.67 6.16 0.65
CA THR A 96 3.00 5.64 1.99
C THR A 96 2.89 6.74 3.04
N ALA A 97 2.20 6.46 4.15
CA ALA A 97 2.05 7.39 5.27
C ALA A 97 3.42 7.81 5.83
N GLN A 98 3.56 9.09 6.19
CA GLN A 98 4.85 9.66 6.60
C GLN A 98 5.38 9.04 7.91
N SER A 99 4.51 8.60 8.81
CA SER A 99 4.90 7.88 10.04
C SER A 99 5.39 6.44 9.81
N LEU A 100 5.21 5.88 8.61
CA LEU A 100 5.83 4.60 8.20
C LEU A 100 7.20 4.81 7.53
N MET A 101 7.62 6.05 7.29
CA MET A 101 8.86 6.37 6.58
C MET A 101 10.03 6.58 7.55
N ALA A 102 11.24 6.19 7.14
CA ALA A 102 12.46 6.35 7.93
C ALA A 102 12.82 7.83 8.17
N ALA A 103 12.43 8.71 7.25
CA ALA A 103 12.61 10.15 7.33
C ALA A 103 11.57 10.86 6.47
N ARG A 104 11.53 12.18 6.57
CA ARG A 104 10.74 13.02 5.65
C ARG A 104 11.18 12.79 4.21
N GLY A 105 10.23 12.42 3.35
CA GLY A 105 10.49 12.24 1.93
C GLY A 105 10.64 13.57 1.18
N THR A 106 10.94 13.48 -0.11
CA THR A 106 11.08 14.62 -1.02
C THR A 106 9.94 14.62 -2.02
N VAL A 107 9.25 15.76 -2.16
CA VAL A 107 8.18 15.90 -3.15
C VAL A 107 8.78 16.12 -4.54
N THR A 108 8.39 15.29 -5.51
CA THR A 108 8.93 15.30 -6.87
C THR A 108 7.83 15.25 -7.95
N SER A 109 8.25 15.14 -9.21
CA SER A 109 7.37 14.81 -10.34
C SER A 109 7.35 13.30 -10.58
N HIS A 110 6.22 12.79 -11.03
CA HIS A 110 6.03 11.38 -11.32
C HIS A 110 6.91 10.92 -12.50
N LYS A 111 7.96 10.14 -12.22
CA LYS A 111 8.99 9.76 -13.22
C LYS A 111 8.43 8.96 -14.41
N MET A 112 7.29 8.29 -14.29
CA MET A 112 6.66 7.63 -15.45
C MET A 112 5.95 8.62 -16.36
N PHE A 113 5.27 9.63 -15.82
CA PHE A 113 4.55 10.60 -16.62
C PHE A 113 5.54 11.54 -17.31
N ASP A 114 6.64 11.87 -16.64
CA ASP A 114 7.71 12.70 -17.20
C ASP A 114 8.36 12.13 -18.47
N LYS A 115 8.23 10.82 -18.73
CA LYS A 115 8.72 10.18 -19.97
C LYS A 115 7.92 10.60 -21.20
N THR A 116 6.63 10.92 -21.02
CA THR A 116 5.70 11.25 -22.11
C THR A 116 5.24 12.70 -22.08
N ASP A 117 5.08 13.28 -20.88
CA ASP A 117 4.60 14.64 -20.66
C ASP A 117 5.26 15.24 -19.40
N LYS A 118 6.42 15.88 -19.60
CA LYS A 118 7.24 16.39 -18.50
C LYS A 118 6.50 17.41 -17.62
N GLY A 119 6.46 17.14 -16.32
CA GLY A 119 5.85 17.99 -15.31
C GLY A 119 4.33 17.89 -15.24
N SER A 120 3.71 16.86 -15.83
CA SER A 120 2.27 16.60 -15.67
C SER A 120 1.90 15.98 -14.33
N GLY A 121 2.88 15.46 -13.59
CA GLY A 121 2.63 14.62 -12.41
C GLY A 121 3.27 15.12 -11.12
N TRP A 122 3.27 16.41 -10.82
CA TRP A 122 3.85 16.89 -9.56
C TRP A 122 3.05 16.45 -8.34
N GLY A 123 3.74 15.93 -7.32
CA GLY A 123 3.12 15.50 -6.06
C GLY A 123 3.50 14.09 -5.59
N THR A 124 4.46 13.43 -6.23
CA THR A 124 5.03 12.17 -5.74
C THR A 124 5.88 12.41 -4.51
N ASN A 125 6.06 11.38 -3.67
CA ASN A 125 6.93 11.43 -2.50
C ASN A 125 8.03 10.38 -2.66
N GLU A 126 9.29 10.81 -2.68
CA GLU A 126 10.45 9.92 -2.75
C GLU A 126 11.08 9.77 -1.36
N GLY A 127 11.21 8.53 -0.89
CA GLY A 127 11.72 8.22 0.44
C GLY A 127 11.89 6.72 0.68
N ARG A 128 12.34 6.37 1.88
CA ARG A 128 12.51 4.97 2.30
C ARG A 128 11.60 4.64 3.48
N ILE A 129 10.95 3.49 3.40
CA ILE A 129 10.11 2.94 4.47
C ILE A 129 11.03 2.57 5.64
N ALA A 130 10.59 2.87 6.87
CA ALA A 130 11.35 2.53 8.07
C ALA A 130 11.46 1.02 8.28
N ALA A 131 12.42 0.58 9.07
CA ALA A 131 12.48 -0.81 9.52
C ALA A 131 11.43 -1.06 10.61
N PHE A 132 10.61 -2.11 10.44
CA PHE A 132 9.61 -2.53 11.43
C PHE A 132 9.11 -3.95 11.13
N PRO A 133 8.65 -4.72 12.15
CA PRO A 133 7.90 -5.95 11.92
C PRO A 133 6.61 -5.61 11.18
N MET A 134 6.26 -6.37 10.15
CA MET A 134 5.07 -6.08 9.34
C MET A 134 4.11 -7.26 9.26
N THR A 135 2.83 -6.93 9.19
CA THR A 135 1.81 -7.82 8.66
C THR A 135 1.39 -7.31 7.31
N TYR A 136 1.30 -8.22 6.34
CA TYR A 136 0.88 -7.91 4.99
C TYR A 136 -0.31 -8.75 4.54
N SER A 137 -1.11 -8.15 3.66
CA SER A 137 -2.38 -8.71 3.22
C SER A 137 -2.79 -8.16 1.85
N ASN A 138 -3.64 -8.90 1.14
CA ASN A 138 -4.59 -8.30 0.22
C ASN A 138 -5.81 -9.23 0.13
N CYS A 139 -6.86 -8.77 -0.52
CA CYS A 139 -8.02 -9.59 -0.83
C CYS A 139 -8.33 -9.61 -2.32
N LYS A 140 -9.15 -10.56 -2.72
CA LYS A 140 -9.78 -10.61 -4.03
C LYS A 140 -11.27 -10.84 -3.86
N THR A 141 -12.03 -10.49 -4.89
CA THR A 141 -13.46 -10.80 -4.99
C THR A 141 -13.67 -11.88 -6.03
N GLU A 142 -14.29 -12.99 -5.66
CA GLU A 142 -14.57 -14.12 -6.55
C GLU A 142 -15.96 -14.67 -6.20
N ASP A 143 -16.84 -14.80 -7.19
CA ASP A 143 -18.22 -15.30 -7.03
C ASP A 143 -19.02 -14.63 -5.89
N GLY A 144 -18.84 -13.32 -5.72
CA GLY A 144 -19.52 -12.53 -4.68
C GLY A 144 -18.94 -12.69 -3.27
N LYS A 145 -17.82 -13.42 -3.13
CA LYS A 145 -17.10 -13.58 -1.86
C LYS A 145 -15.83 -12.75 -1.83
N ILE A 146 -15.43 -12.35 -0.63
CA ILE A 146 -14.12 -11.76 -0.36
C ILE A 146 -13.22 -12.86 0.18
N THR A 147 -12.13 -13.13 -0.53
CA THR A 147 -11.08 -14.04 -0.09
C THR A 147 -9.85 -13.21 0.29
N VAL A 148 -9.34 -13.42 1.49
CA VAL A 148 -8.25 -12.62 2.08
C VAL A 148 -7.16 -13.54 2.62
N TYR A 149 -5.91 -13.07 2.58
CA TYR A 149 -4.79 -13.73 3.26
C TYR A 149 -4.13 -12.76 4.24
N PHE A 150 -3.48 -13.30 5.27
CA PHE A 150 -2.60 -12.56 6.16
C PHE A 150 -1.30 -13.33 6.34
N SER A 151 -0.18 -12.64 6.26
CA SER A 151 1.13 -13.20 6.58
C SER A 151 2.04 -12.12 7.13
N GLU A 152 3.19 -12.51 7.64
CA GLU A 152 4.08 -11.65 8.42
C GLU A 152 5.50 -11.67 7.86
N GLY A 153 6.22 -10.58 8.10
CA GLY A 153 7.62 -10.40 7.73
C GLY A 153 8.18 -9.17 8.43
N GLU A 154 9.21 -8.56 7.87
CA GLU A 154 9.76 -7.31 8.40
C GLU A 154 10.33 -6.44 7.28
N PHE A 155 10.23 -5.13 7.43
CA PHE A 155 11.11 -4.21 6.70
C PHE A 155 12.46 -4.17 7.41
N THR A 156 13.53 -4.45 6.70
CA THR A 156 14.88 -4.66 7.26
C THR A 156 15.69 -3.38 7.37
N GLY A 157 15.29 -2.31 6.67
CA GLY A 157 16.06 -1.08 6.56
C GLY A 157 17.33 -1.19 5.72
N ASP A 158 17.45 -2.26 4.90
CA ASP A 158 18.54 -2.39 3.94
C ASP A 158 18.52 -1.22 2.93
N ASP A 159 19.71 -0.83 2.47
CA ASP A 159 19.87 0.29 1.53
C ASP A 159 19.26 -0.02 0.16
N ILE A 160 18.55 0.97 -0.38
CA ILE A 160 18.06 0.98 -1.77
C ILE A 160 18.76 2.13 -2.50
N GLU A 161 19.08 1.92 -3.79
CA GLU A 161 19.72 2.93 -4.65
C GLU A 161 19.09 4.32 -4.47
N LYS A 162 19.92 5.37 -4.42
CA LYS A 162 19.45 6.74 -4.11
C LYS A 162 18.46 7.27 -5.12
N ASP A 163 18.63 6.92 -6.39
CA ASP A 163 17.77 7.40 -7.49
C ASP A 163 16.47 6.61 -7.64
N TYR A 164 16.25 5.62 -6.77
CA TYR A 164 15.04 4.81 -6.78
C TYR A 164 13.81 5.68 -6.46
N PHE A 165 12.89 5.70 -7.43
CA PHE A 165 11.66 6.48 -7.42
C PHE A 165 10.71 6.07 -6.29
N GLY A 166 9.88 7.02 -5.85
CA GLY A 166 8.81 6.88 -4.85
C GLY A 166 9.25 6.37 -3.47
N CYS A 167 8.29 5.78 -2.76
CA CYS A 167 8.48 5.23 -1.42
C CYS A 167 8.76 3.74 -1.52
N ALA A 168 9.91 3.29 -1.00
CA ALA A 168 10.33 1.91 -1.10
C ALA A 168 10.98 1.41 0.19
N GLY A 169 10.85 0.11 0.47
CA GLY A 169 11.51 -0.57 1.57
C GLY A 169 11.87 -2.00 1.19
N VAL A 170 12.99 -2.49 1.71
CA VAL A 170 13.36 -3.91 1.59
C VAL A 170 12.64 -4.67 2.69
N ALA A 171 11.85 -5.65 2.28
CA ALA A 171 11.15 -6.58 3.15
C ALA A 171 11.82 -7.95 3.11
N HIS A 172 11.95 -8.57 4.27
CA HIS A 172 12.30 -9.99 4.41
C HIS A 172 11.05 -10.79 4.80
N ILE A 173 10.75 -11.82 4.02
CA ILE A 173 9.57 -12.68 4.19
C ILE A 173 10.03 -14.13 4.02
N SER A 174 9.91 -14.93 5.09
CA SER A 174 10.27 -16.35 5.03
C SER A 174 9.48 -17.10 3.96
N GLY A 175 10.17 -17.84 3.09
CA GLY A 175 9.56 -18.62 2.02
C GLY A 175 8.88 -17.75 0.96
N LEU A 176 9.41 -16.55 0.70
CA LEU A 176 8.79 -15.53 -0.16
C LEU A 176 8.41 -16.10 -1.54
N GLN A 177 9.33 -16.81 -2.19
CA GLN A 177 9.14 -17.29 -3.56
C GLN A 177 7.90 -18.20 -3.66
N ASP A 178 7.76 -19.09 -2.68
CA ASP A 178 6.67 -20.03 -2.56
C ASP A 178 5.32 -19.34 -2.29
N LYS A 179 5.34 -18.28 -1.48
CA LYS A 179 4.18 -17.42 -1.19
C LYS A 179 3.76 -16.65 -2.42
N LEU A 180 4.69 -16.03 -3.15
CA LEU A 180 4.40 -15.29 -4.39
C LEU A 180 3.79 -16.19 -5.47
N ILE A 181 4.29 -17.43 -5.62
CA ILE A 181 3.71 -18.40 -6.56
C ILE A 181 2.27 -18.75 -6.16
N ARG A 182 1.99 -18.97 -4.87
CA ARG A 182 0.63 -19.24 -4.36
C ARG A 182 -0.29 -18.05 -4.61
N LEU A 183 0.16 -16.83 -4.35
CA LEU A 183 -0.60 -15.60 -4.60
C LEU A 183 -0.93 -15.43 -6.09
N ALA A 184 0.07 -15.57 -6.96
CA ALA A 184 -0.12 -15.44 -8.40
C ALA A 184 -1.07 -16.50 -8.96
N ARG A 185 -0.90 -17.77 -8.57
CA ARG A 185 -1.80 -18.87 -8.99
C ARG A 185 -3.19 -18.75 -8.37
N GLY A 186 -3.30 -18.12 -7.20
CA GLY A 186 -4.55 -17.86 -6.50
C GLY A 186 -5.34 -16.66 -7.05
N GLY A 187 -4.80 -15.92 -8.02
CA GLY A 187 -5.46 -14.77 -8.65
C GLY A 187 -5.39 -13.47 -7.83
N PHE A 188 -4.43 -13.36 -6.91
CA PHE A 188 -4.19 -12.10 -6.19
C PHE A 188 -3.46 -11.10 -7.10
N LYS A 189 -3.78 -9.81 -6.92
CA LYS A 189 -3.20 -8.71 -7.69
C LYS A 189 -1.76 -8.41 -7.24
N HIS A 190 -1.10 -7.52 -7.99
CA HIS A 190 0.27 -7.09 -7.71
C HIS A 190 0.40 -6.22 -6.44
N HIS A 191 -0.69 -5.56 -6.02
CA HIS A 191 -0.70 -4.81 -4.77
C HIS A 191 -0.69 -5.75 -3.56
N THR A 192 0.05 -5.34 -2.54
CA THR A 192 -0.02 -5.84 -1.17
C THR A 192 -0.16 -4.66 -0.24
N THR A 193 -0.85 -4.88 0.87
CA THR A 193 -1.05 -3.88 1.91
C THR A 193 -0.25 -4.26 3.13
N VAL A 194 0.32 -3.29 3.83
CA VAL A 194 1.20 -3.52 4.96
C VAL A 194 0.86 -2.59 6.12
N ALA A 195 1.05 -3.05 7.35
CA ALA A 195 1.08 -2.22 8.54
C ALA A 195 2.12 -2.74 9.54
N ASN A 196 2.53 -1.86 10.46
CA ASN A 196 3.47 -2.21 11.53
C ASN A 196 2.83 -3.15 12.55
N GLY A 197 3.54 -4.21 12.92
CA GLY A 197 3.16 -5.18 13.93
C GLY A 197 2.92 -6.59 13.37
N GLN A 198 2.84 -7.55 14.30
CA GLN A 198 2.41 -8.94 14.05
C GLN A 198 0.93 -9.05 14.41
N LEU A 199 0.09 -8.86 13.40
CA LEU A 199 -1.34 -8.65 13.49
C LEU A 199 -2.12 -9.82 12.87
N LYS A 200 -1.43 -10.84 12.34
CA LYS A 200 -2.07 -11.95 11.61
C LYS A 200 -3.17 -12.60 12.42
N ALA A 201 -2.90 -12.98 13.67
CA ALA A 201 -3.85 -13.71 14.50
C ALA A 201 -5.16 -12.93 14.74
N VAL A 202 -5.07 -11.64 15.10
CA VAL A 202 -6.26 -10.81 15.34
C VAL A 202 -7.04 -10.55 14.05
N LEU A 203 -6.36 -10.40 12.92
CA LEU A 203 -6.99 -10.19 11.62
C LEU A 203 -7.70 -11.44 11.10
N GLU A 204 -7.06 -12.62 11.23
CA GLU A 204 -7.67 -13.91 10.89
C GLU A 204 -8.91 -14.18 11.76
N GLU A 205 -8.84 -13.88 13.06
CA GLU A 205 -9.99 -14.00 13.97
C GLU A 205 -11.12 -13.03 13.58
N ALA A 206 -10.80 -11.74 13.40
CA ALA A 206 -11.76 -10.71 13.01
C ALA A 206 -12.49 -11.05 11.71
N LEU A 207 -11.73 -11.30 10.64
CA LEU A 207 -12.31 -11.48 9.30
C LEU A 207 -12.92 -12.86 9.12
N GLY A 208 -12.31 -13.92 9.65
CA GLY A 208 -12.80 -15.29 9.49
C GLY A 208 -13.93 -15.62 10.46
N THR A 209 -13.75 -15.34 11.75
CA THR A 209 -14.69 -15.79 12.80
C THR A 209 -15.86 -14.84 12.97
N TYR A 210 -15.61 -13.53 13.04
CA TYR A 210 -16.66 -12.56 13.34
C TYR A 210 -17.36 -12.01 12.09
N LEU A 211 -16.63 -11.82 10.98
CA LEU A 211 -17.18 -11.27 9.74
C LEU A 211 -17.53 -12.35 8.70
N GLY A 212 -17.04 -13.59 8.85
CA GLY A 212 -17.37 -14.71 7.98
C GLY A 212 -16.79 -14.63 6.57
N TYR A 213 -15.67 -13.93 6.38
CA TYR A 213 -14.94 -13.90 5.11
C TYR A 213 -14.09 -15.15 4.90
N ASP A 214 -13.79 -15.46 3.63
CA ASP A 214 -12.94 -16.60 3.28
C ASP A 214 -11.48 -16.23 3.55
N VAL A 215 -10.95 -16.64 4.70
CA VAL A 215 -9.53 -16.44 5.05
C VAL A 215 -8.72 -17.66 4.59
N ILE A 216 -7.71 -17.44 3.75
CA ILE A 216 -6.84 -18.49 3.24
C ILE A 216 -5.41 -18.36 3.76
N SER A 217 -4.73 -19.49 3.92
CA SER A 217 -3.30 -19.52 4.20
C SER A 217 -2.51 -19.47 2.90
N ILE A 218 -1.43 -18.67 2.91
CA ILE A 218 -0.39 -18.69 1.89
C ILE A 218 0.91 -19.33 2.41
N GLU A 219 0.89 -19.85 3.64
CA GLU A 219 2.02 -20.58 4.21
C GLU A 219 2.17 -21.96 3.52
N GLY A 220 3.39 -22.50 3.54
CA GLY A 220 3.79 -23.73 2.86
C GLY A 220 4.74 -24.57 3.68
#